data_AF-A0A840UKK5-F1
#
_entry.id   AF-A0A840UKK5-F1
#
_cell.length_a   1.000
_cell.length_b   1.000
_cell.length_c   1.000
_cell.angle_alpha   90.00
_cell.angle_beta   90.00
_cell.angle_gamma   90.00
#
_symmetry.space_group_name_H-M   'P 1'
#
loop_
_entity.id
_entity.type
_entity.pdbx_description
1 polymer ?
#
loop_
_entity_poly.entity_id
_entity_poly.type
_entity_poly.pdbx_seq_one_letter_code
_entity_poly.pdbx_strand_id
1 'polypeptide(L)'
;MKMTKPNIYTGDDIMRPYHHFTLENRENLSELLKEGKSIRYIAKILDYAPSSVSREIIRNRNNNGKYHPWKATVDYIVRRKKCHRISRLLSEHKLYEWIVEKLKLFWSPETIAARWRIDHPADKLSFCTIYRALINSKVHPQIIKECSAKKHLRRHGTLKYHNRNSNTIKPEHLIDERPEEANYRSRLGDWEGDTIYGSIGKGLVVTCVDRKSRYTCAALLNSRNKVETKDALVKALHGKIVHTITLDNGSEFALFKEIEKTLHTTVYFAHPHAPWERGTNESTNGILRFFFPKGTNFHNVTQKELDDVLYLINSRPRK
;
A
#
# COMPACT_ATOMS: atom_id res chain seq x y z
N MET A 1 7.91 52.40 10.93
CA MET A 1 8.58 51.13 11.23
C MET A 1 8.30 50.17 10.07
N LYS A 2 9.18 50.13 9.07
CA LYS A 2 9.00 49.33 7.85
C LYS A 2 9.32 47.87 8.19
N MET A 3 8.33 46.99 8.12
CA MET A 3 8.55 45.54 8.22
C MET A 3 9.25 45.06 6.95
N THR A 4 10.50 44.67 7.09
CA THR A 4 11.30 43.97 6.08
C THR A 4 10.70 42.59 5.83
N LYS A 5 10.43 42.28 4.56
CA LYS A 5 9.96 40.96 4.12
C LYS A 5 11.06 39.92 4.35
N PRO A 6 10.73 38.69 4.77
CA PRO A 6 11.70 37.62 4.94
C PRO A 6 12.35 37.26 3.61
N ASN A 7 13.67 37.08 3.65
CA ASN A 7 14.50 36.71 2.53
C ASN A 7 14.07 35.34 2.00
N ILE A 8 13.55 35.32 0.77
CA ILE A 8 13.19 34.08 0.07
C ILE A 8 14.50 33.43 -0.34
N TYR A 9 14.89 32.36 0.35
CA TYR A 9 15.98 31.49 -0.08
C TYR A 9 15.57 30.83 -1.40
N THR A 10 16.11 31.35 -2.50
CA THR A 10 16.09 30.71 -3.82
C THR A 10 16.91 29.42 -3.73
N GLY A 11 16.25 28.29 -4.00
CA GLY A 11 16.80 26.96 -3.83
C GLY A 11 17.79 26.54 -4.91
N ASP A 12 19.05 26.98 -4.79
CA ASP A 12 20.20 26.43 -5.50
C ASP A 12 21.46 26.58 -4.64
N ASP A 13 21.58 25.83 -3.53
CA ASP A 13 22.86 25.27 -3.07
C ASP A 13 22.67 24.34 -1.86
N ILE A 14 22.10 23.15 -2.09
CA ILE A 14 22.36 22.05 -1.15
C ILE A 14 23.71 21.47 -1.59
N MET A 15 24.81 22.04 -1.09
CA MET A 15 26.14 21.44 -1.21
C MET A 15 26.03 19.97 -0.76
N ARG A 16 26.15 19.05 -1.72
CA ARG A 16 26.18 17.63 -1.39
C ARG A 16 27.54 17.39 -0.74
N PRO A 17 27.62 16.77 0.45
CA PRO A 17 28.88 16.64 1.19
C PRO A 17 29.95 15.79 0.47
N TYR A 18 29.62 15.18 -0.68
CA TYR A 18 30.53 14.38 -1.48
C TYR A 18 30.19 14.48 -2.98
N HIS A 19 31.11 15.06 -3.76
CA HIS A 19 31.03 15.13 -5.21
C HIS A 19 31.99 14.10 -5.83
N HIS A 20 31.53 13.35 -6.83
CA HIS A 20 32.37 12.45 -7.61
C HIS A 20 33.03 13.23 -8.76
N PHE A 21 34.30 12.94 -9.07
CA PHE A 21 34.99 13.51 -10.23
C PHE A 21 34.16 13.29 -11.50
N THR A 22 33.85 14.38 -12.20
CA THR A 22 33.27 14.39 -13.56
C THR A 22 34.36 14.11 -14.60
N LEU A 23 34.00 13.92 -15.88
CA LEU A 23 34.99 13.78 -16.94
C LEU A 23 35.89 15.03 -17.04
N GLU A 24 35.28 16.20 -17.07
CA GLU A 24 35.95 17.51 -17.11
C GLU A 24 36.94 17.68 -15.94
N ASN A 25 36.52 17.35 -14.71
CA ASN A 25 37.42 17.38 -13.55
C ASN A 25 38.62 16.45 -13.72
N ARG A 26 38.46 15.31 -14.40
CA ARG A 26 39.55 14.37 -14.68
C ARG A 26 40.46 14.86 -15.80
N GLU A 27 39.94 15.54 -16.81
CA GLU A 27 40.70 16.16 -17.90
C GLU A 27 41.60 17.26 -17.35
N ASN A 28 41.02 18.21 -16.60
CA ASN A 28 41.76 19.28 -15.92
C ASN A 28 42.83 18.71 -14.97
N LEU A 29 42.51 17.66 -14.21
CA LEU A 29 43.47 16.97 -13.35
C LEU A 29 44.64 16.37 -14.15
N SER A 30 44.38 15.82 -15.34
CA SER A 30 45.44 15.27 -16.19
C SER A 30 46.34 16.35 -16.79
N GLU A 31 45.79 17.51 -17.16
CA GLU A 31 46.58 18.63 -17.69
C GLU A 31 47.49 19.22 -16.62
N LEU A 32 46.94 19.50 -15.43
CA LEU A 32 47.71 20.04 -14.31
C LEU A 32 48.81 19.08 -13.82
N LEU A 33 48.60 17.76 -13.95
CA LEU A 33 49.65 16.77 -13.68
C LEU A 33 50.77 16.80 -14.72
N LYS A 34 50.48 17.04 -16.00
CA LYS A 34 51.50 17.21 -17.06
C LYS A 34 52.33 18.47 -16.84
N GLU A 35 51.72 19.53 -16.33
CA GLU A 35 52.40 20.76 -15.92
C GLU A 35 53.24 20.62 -14.63
N GLY A 36 53.24 19.44 -14.00
CA GLY A 36 54.00 19.18 -12.78
C GLY A 36 53.43 19.85 -11.52
N LYS A 37 52.15 20.27 -11.52
CA LYS A 37 51.53 20.92 -10.37
C LYS A 37 51.37 19.95 -9.19
N SER A 38 51.48 20.47 -7.98
CA SER A 38 51.32 19.66 -6.76
C SER A 38 49.86 19.25 -6.53
N ILE A 39 49.65 18.12 -5.83
CA ILE A 39 48.30 17.63 -5.48
C ILE A 39 47.48 18.69 -4.72
N ARG A 40 48.11 19.46 -3.83
CA ARG A 40 47.45 20.52 -3.06
C ARG A 40 46.99 21.67 -3.96
N TYR A 41 47.77 22.00 -4.98
CA TYR A 41 47.42 23.02 -5.97
C TYR A 41 46.22 22.57 -6.82
N ILE A 42 46.27 21.34 -7.35
CA ILE A 42 45.19 20.75 -8.14
C ILE A 42 43.89 20.69 -7.34
N ALA A 43 43.98 20.25 -6.07
CA ALA A 43 42.87 20.18 -5.15
C ALA A 43 42.18 21.54 -4.93
N LYS A 44 42.97 22.61 -4.80
CA LYS A 44 42.44 23.98 -4.67
C LYS A 44 41.73 24.47 -5.95
N ILE A 45 42.26 24.14 -7.13
CA ILE A 45 41.66 24.55 -8.41
C ILE A 45 40.35 23.81 -8.68
N LEU A 46 40.32 22.50 -8.43
CA LEU A 46 39.15 21.67 -8.70
C LEU A 46 38.10 21.70 -7.57
N ASP A 47 38.39 22.42 -6.48
CA ASP A 47 37.58 22.45 -5.26
C ASP A 47 37.30 21.06 -4.65
N TYR A 48 38.37 20.26 -4.50
CA TYR A 48 38.33 18.95 -3.84
C TYR A 48 39.32 18.90 -2.68
N ALA A 49 39.07 18.00 -1.72
CA ALA A 49 40.09 17.68 -0.71
C ALA A 49 41.35 17.07 -1.36
N PRO A 50 42.58 17.43 -0.92
CA PRO A 50 43.82 16.84 -1.45
C PRO A 50 43.87 15.31 -1.38
N SER A 51 43.23 14.72 -0.37
CA SER A 51 43.12 13.27 -0.22
C SER A 51 42.24 12.63 -1.29
N SER A 52 41.20 13.32 -1.77
CA SER A 52 40.34 12.85 -2.88
C SER A 52 41.10 12.84 -4.20
N VAL A 53 41.86 13.90 -4.49
CA VAL A 53 42.73 14.02 -5.67
C VAL A 53 43.80 12.92 -5.66
N SER A 54 44.49 12.74 -4.52
CA SER A 54 45.50 11.69 -4.36
C SER A 54 44.92 10.29 -4.60
N ARG A 55 43.78 9.96 -3.99
CA ARG A 55 43.11 8.67 -4.16
C ARG A 55 42.65 8.44 -5.60
N GLU A 56 42.13 9.46 -6.27
CA GLU A 56 41.69 9.36 -7.68
C GLU A 56 42.88 9.07 -8.59
N ILE A 57 44.01 9.72 -8.37
CA ILE A 57 45.24 9.49 -9.13
C ILE A 57 45.74 8.06 -8.90
N ILE A 58 45.94 7.66 -7.64
CA ILE A 58 46.50 6.35 -7.28
C ILE A 58 45.63 5.22 -7.85
N ARG A 59 44.31 5.35 -7.73
CA ARG A 59 43.34 4.33 -8.16
C ARG A 59 43.29 4.13 -9.67
N ASN A 60 43.66 5.13 -10.47
CA ASN A 60 43.46 5.12 -11.92
C ASN A 60 44.77 5.29 -12.73
N ARG A 61 45.94 5.09 -12.10
CA ARG A 61 47.22 4.99 -12.82
C ARG A 61 47.31 3.69 -13.59
N ASN A 62 47.89 3.73 -14.78
CA ASN A 62 48.26 2.53 -15.53
C ASN A 62 49.59 1.94 -15.01
N ASN A 63 49.99 0.78 -15.52
CA ASN A 63 51.24 0.09 -15.15
C ASN A 63 52.49 0.95 -15.40
N ASN A 64 52.40 1.91 -16.34
CA ASN A 64 53.48 2.85 -16.66
C ASN A 64 53.41 4.14 -15.80
N GLY A 65 52.58 4.15 -14.76
CA GLY A 65 52.43 5.26 -13.82
C GLY A 65 51.66 6.48 -14.34
N LYS A 66 51.14 6.46 -15.58
CA LYS A 66 50.41 7.56 -16.21
C LYS A 66 48.92 7.53 -15.85
N TYR A 67 48.33 8.72 -15.71
CA TYR A 67 46.91 8.92 -15.47
C TYR A 67 46.18 9.24 -16.78
N HIS A 68 45.03 8.60 -17.04
CA HIS A 68 44.23 8.82 -18.24
C HIS A 68 42.77 9.15 -17.88
N PRO A 69 42.27 10.36 -18.21
CA PRO A 69 40.93 10.82 -17.81
C PRO A 69 39.78 9.92 -18.26
N TRP A 70 39.82 9.50 -19.53
CA TRP A 70 38.75 8.72 -20.13
C TRP A 70 38.66 7.32 -19.53
N LYS A 71 39.82 6.66 -19.37
CA LYS A 71 39.91 5.36 -18.68
C LYS A 71 39.42 5.45 -17.23
N ALA A 72 39.85 6.46 -16.49
CA ALA A 72 39.39 6.68 -15.11
C ALA A 72 37.86 6.87 -15.01
N THR A 73 37.26 7.55 -15.99
CA THR A 73 35.80 7.70 -16.10
C THR A 73 35.10 6.37 -16.39
N VAL A 74 35.60 5.58 -17.34
CA VAL A 74 35.05 4.25 -17.64
C VAL A 74 35.16 3.32 -16.43
N ASP A 75 36.32 3.28 -15.78
CA ASP A 75 36.55 2.46 -14.58
C ASP A 75 35.64 2.91 -13.42
N TYR A 76 35.41 4.22 -13.27
CA TYR A 76 34.42 4.75 -12.33
C TYR A 76 33.01 4.23 -12.63
N ILE A 77 32.55 4.29 -13.88
CA ILE A 77 31.23 3.80 -14.29
C ILE A 77 31.09 2.29 -14.00
N VAL A 78 32.10 1.49 -14.33
CA VAL A 78 32.11 0.03 -14.08
C VAL A 78 32.08 -0.27 -12.58
N ARG A 79 32.92 0.40 -11.79
CA ARG A 79 32.93 0.23 -10.32
C ARG A 79 31.62 0.67 -9.68
N ARG A 80 31.03 1.78 -10.17
CA ARG A 80 29.70 2.23 -9.71
C ARG A 80 28.62 1.23 -10.03
N LYS A 81 28.64 0.57 -11.20
CA LYS A 81 27.70 -0.52 -11.48
C LYS A 81 27.84 -1.67 -10.47
N LYS A 82 29.07 -2.01 -10.06
CA LYS A 82 29.38 -3.10 -9.12
C LYS A 82 29.21 -2.75 -7.63
N CYS A 83 29.22 -1.48 -7.24
CA CYS A 83 29.18 -1.08 -5.83
C CYS A 83 27.79 -1.15 -5.20
N HIS A 84 26.75 -1.41 -5.99
CA HIS A 84 25.39 -1.57 -5.48
C HIS A 84 25.18 -3.02 -5.06
N ARG A 85 24.44 -3.21 -3.96
CA ARG A 85 24.03 -4.54 -3.52
C ARG A 85 23.27 -5.24 -4.64
N ILE A 86 23.73 -6.43 -5.04
CA ILE A 86 23.00 -7.29 -5.98
C ILE A 86 21.63 -7.60 -5.37
N SER A 87 20.58 -7.40 -6.16
CA SER A 87 19.23 -7.63 -5.66
C SER A 87 19.00 -9.11 -5.40
N ARG A 88 18.29 -9.40 -4.30
CA ARG A 88 17.92 -10.78 -3.91
C ARG A 88 16.76 -11.35 -4.73
N LEU A 89 16.07 -10.51 -5.51
CA LEU A 89 14.90 -10.89 -6.31
C LEU A 89 15.34 -11.26 -7.73
N LEU A 90 16.12 -12.33 -7.84
CA LEU A 90 16.48 -12.95 -9.11
C LEU A 90 15.37 -13.93 -9.51
N SER A 91 15.01 -13.98 -10.79
CA SER A 91 13.87 -14.75 -11.31
C SER A 91 13.97 -16.25 -11.05
N GLU A 92 15.19 -16.79 -10.95
CA GLU A 92 15.47 -18.20 -10.71
C GLU A 92 15.39 -18.60 -9.22
N HIS A 93 15.13 -17.64 -8.33
CA HIS A 93 15.13 -17.88 -6.90
C HIS A 93 13.72 -18.17 -6.37
N LYS A 94 13.56 -19.20 -5.53
CA LYS A 94 12.26 -19.56 -4.90
C LYS A 94 11.54 -18.38 -4.24
N LEU A 95 12.32 -17.45 -3.67
CA LEU A 95 11.80 -16.21 -3.08
C LEU A 95 11.05 -15.33 -4.09
N TYR A 96 11.57 -15.23 -5.32
CA TYR A 96 10.93 -14.46 -6.39
C TYR A 96 9.59 -15.09 -6.76
N GLU A 97 9.57 -16.39 -7.02
CA GLU A 97 8.37 -17.12 -7.43
C GLU A 97 7.27 -16.97 -6.37
N TRP A 98 7.63 -17.15 -5.11
CA TRP A 98 6.71 -16.97 -3.98
C TRP A 98 6.14 -15.55 -3.90
N ILE A 99 6.99 -14.51 -4.04
CA ILE A 99 6.52 -13.12 -4.01
C ILE A 99 5.55 -12.85 -5.15
N VAL A 100 5.86 -13.31 -6.36
CA VAL A 100 5.00 -13.14 -7.54
C VAL A 100 3.67 -13.86 -7.35
N GLU A 101 3.70 -15.11 -6.88
CA GLU A 101 2.49 -15.88 -6.57
C GLU A 101 1.59 -15.14 -5.58
N LYS A 102 2.13 -14.63 -4.47
CA LYS A 102 1.33 -13.92 -3.46
C LYS A 102 0.86 -12.55 -3.92
N LEU A 103 1.62 -11.86 -4.77
CA LEU A 103 1.16 -10.62 -5.40
C LEU A 103 0.00 -10.85 -6.37
N LYS A 104 -0.01 -11.96 -7.11
CA LYS A 104 -1.14 -12.38 -7.96
C LYS A 104 -2.39 -12.71 -7.13
N LEU A 105 -2.21 -13.17 -5.90
CA LEU A 105 -3.28 -13.32 -4.90
C LEU A 105 -3.64 -12.01 -4.18
N PHE A 106 -3.12 -10.86 -4.63
CA PHE A 106 -3.38 -9.52 -4.07
C PHE A 106 -2.97 -9.36 -2.60
N TRP A 107 -1.93 -10.08 -2.16
CA TRP A 107 -1.34 -9.86 -0.85
C TRP A 107 -0.52 -8.56 -0.85
N SER A 108 -0.59 -7.81 0.26
CA SER A 108 0.24 -6.60 0.41
C SER A 108 1.72 -6.98 0.58
N PRO A 109 2.68 -6.15 0.13
CA PRO A 109 4.10 -6.35 0.38
C PRO A 109 4.44 -6.58 1.85
N GLU A 110 3.74 -5.89 2.75
CA GLU A 110 3.86 -6.08 4.20
C GLU A 110 3.37 -7.45 4.64
N THR A 111 2.23 -7.91 4.14
CA THR A 111 1.70 -9.26 4.42
C THR A 111 2.67 -10.33 3.93
N ILE A 112 3.19 -10.18 2.71
CA ILE A 112 4.14 -11.12 2.11
C ILE A 112 5.41 -11.19 2.96
N ALA A 113 5.99 -10.04 3.32
CA ALA A 113 7.21 -10.00 4.13
C ALA A 113 6.99 -10.52 5.56
N ALA A 114 5.84 -10.24 6.17
CA ALA A 114 5.50 -10.75 7.50
C ALA A 114 5.32 -12.27 7.49
N ARG A 115 4.54 -12.80 6.53
CA ARG A 115 4.33 -14.25 6.37
C ARG A 115 5.64 -14.96 6.08
N TRP A 116 6.45 -14.44 5.15
CA TRP A 116 7.77 -14.99 4.83
C TRP A 116 8.66 -15.10 6.06
N ARG A 117 8.66 -14.10 6.94
CA ARG A 117 9.46 -14.11 8.17
C ARG A 117 9.03 -15.18 9.17
N ILE A 118 7.74 -15.47 9.24
CA ILE A 118 7.21 -16.55 10.09
C ILE A 118 7.66 -17.90 9.53
N ASP A 119 7.49 -18.09 8.22
CA ASP A 119 7.77 -19.37 7.56
C ASP A 119 9.28 -19.61 7.39
N HIS A 120 10.10 -18.55 7.33
CA HIS A 120 11.55 -18.58 7.14
C HIS A 120 12.29 -17.62 8.10
N PRO A 121 12.40 -17.94 9.40
CA PRO A 121 12.97 -17.02 10.40
C PRO A 121 14.42 -16.60 10.13
N ALA A 122 15.21 -17.49 9.53
CA ALA A 122 16.61 -17.25 9.17
C ALA A 122 16.75 -16.40 7.89
N ASP A 123 15.74 -16.38 7.01
CA ASP A 123 15.79 -15.63 5.75
C ASP A 123 14.89 -14.39 5.79
N LYS A 124 15.48 -13.24 6.16
CA LYS A 124 14.72 -11.99 6.34
C LYS A 124 14.35 -11.34 5.01
N LEU A 125 13.07 -11.09 4.79
CA LEU A 125 12.54 -10.25 3.71
C LEU A 125 12.03 -8.91 4.27
N SER A 126 12.40 -7.80 3.63
CA SER A 126 11.82 -6.48 3.90
C SER A 126 10.77 -6.14 2.85
N PHE A 127 9.62 -5.62 3.27
CA PHE A 127 8.57 -5.17 2.38
C PHE A 127 9.05 -4.03 1.45
N CYS A 128 9.99 -3.19 1.90
CA CYS A 128 10.62 -2.16 1.06
C CYS A 128 11.32 -2.76 -0.16
N THR A 129 11.87 -3.98 -0.05
CA THR A 129 12.49 -4.68 -1.19
C THR A 129 11.45 -5.00 -2.25
N ILE A 130 10.27 -5.47 -1.86
CA ILE A 130 9.14 -5.75 -2.76
C ILE A 130 8.64 -4.46 -3.42
N TYR A 131 8.46 -3.38 -2.64
CA TYR A 131 8.05 -2.08 -3.19
C TYR A 131 9.04 -1.54 -4.21
N ARG A 132 10.35 -1.56 -3.90
CA ARG A 132 11.39 -1.13 -4.85
C ARG A 132 11.35 -1.93 -6.14
N ALA A 133 11.07 -3.22 -6.06
CA ALA A 133 10.94 -4.08 -7.24
C ALA A 133 9.70 -3.75 -8.08
N LEU A 134 8.59 -3.38 -7.45
CA LEU A 134 7.36 -3.00 -8.15
C LEU A 134 7.38 -1.58 -8.73
N ILE A 135 8.21 -0.69 -8.19
CA ILE A 135 8.31 0.71 -8.63
C ILE A 135 9.45 0.89 -9.65
N ASN A 136 10.58 0.21 -9.48
CA ASN A 136 11.77 0.40 -10.31
C ASN A 136 11.90 -0.69 -11.38
N SER A 137 11.26 -0.45 -12.53
CA SER A 137 11.26 -1.35 -13.69
C SER A 137 12.62 -1.65 -14.29
N LYS A 138 13.61 -0.79 -14.06
CA LYS A 138 14.98 -0.97 -14.56
C LYS A 138 15.76 -2.03 -13.77
N VAL A 139 15.36 -2.29 -12.52
CA VAL A 139 16.07 -3.21 -11.62
C VAL A 139 15.41 -4.59 -11.60
N HIS A 140 14.08 -4.65 -11.77
CA HIS A 140 13.30 -5.90 -11.75
C HIS A 140 12.30 -5.97 -12.90
N PRO A 141 12.76 -6.03 -14.16
CA PRO A 141 11.87 -6.07 -15.31
C PRO A 141 10.95 -7.29 -15.32
N GLN A 142 11.38 -8.40 -14.69
CA GLN A 142 10.65 -9.66 -14.68
C GLN A 142 9.41 -9.60 -13.78
N ILE A 143 9.54 -9.06 -12.55
CA ILE A 143 8.38 -8.90 -11.65
C ILE A 143 7.32 -8.02 -12.28
N ILE A 144 7.71 -6.95 -12.98
CA ILE A 144 6.76 -6.00 -13.56
C ILE A 144 5.98 -6.56 -14.75
N LYS A 145 6.55 -7.51 -15.49
CA LYS A 145 5.82 -8.23 -16.54
C LYS A 145 4.62 -8.98 -15.97
N GLU A 146 4.77 -9.54 -14.77
CA GLU A 146 3.74 -10.37 -14.14
C GLU A 146 2.86 -9.59 -13.15
N CYS A 147 3.44 -8.63 -12.42
CA CYS A 147 2.82 -7.91 -11.33
C CYS A 147 3.22 -6.43 -11.34
N SER A 148 2.26 -5.53 -11.47
CA SER A 148 2.51 -4.08 -11.30
C SER A 148 1.85 -3.52 -10.05
N ALA A 149 2.48 -2.50 -9.46
CA ALA A 149 1.90 -1.74 -8.35
C ALA A 149 0.53 -1.15 -8.70
N LYS A 150 0.29 -0.79 -9.97
CA LYS A 150 -1.00 -0.26 -10.43
C LYS A 150 -2.12 -1.31 -10.38
N LYS A 151 -1.81 -2.56 -10.71
CA LYS A 151 -2.80 -3.63 -10.83
C LYS A 151 -2.99 -4.44 -9.54
N HIS A 152 -1.98 -4.54 -8.68
CA HIS A 152 -1.98 -5.49 -7.55
C HIS A 152 -1.88 -4.83 -6.18
N LEU A 153 -1.58 -3.53 -6.09
CA LEU A 153 -1.51 -2.82 -4.81
C LEU A 153 -2.67 -1.86 -4.64
N ARG A 154 -3.29 -1.91 -3.46
CA ARG A 154 -4.33 -0.96 -3.05
C ARG A 154 -3.76 0.46 -3.06
N ARG A 155 -4.51 1.38 -3.65
CA ARG A 155 -4.22 2.82 -3.61
C ARG A 155 -5.17 3.49 -2.63
N HIS A 156 -4.64 4.37 -1.78
CA HIS A 156 -5.48 5.24 -0.99
C HIS A 156 -6.12 6.28 -1.92
N GLY A 157 -7.45 6.34 -1.92
CA GLY A 157 -8.17 7.45 -2.56
C GLY A 157 -8.03 8.72 -1.73
N THR A 158 -8.24 9.87 -2.35
CA THR A 158 -8.33 11.14 -1.63
C THR A 158 -9.63 11.19 -0.83
N LEU A 159 -9.54 11.63 0.43
CA LEU A 159 -10.70 11.92 1.26
C LEU A 159 -11.49 13.06 0.61
N LYS A 160 -12.73 12.80 0.23
CA LYS A 160 -13.69 13.82 -0.17
C LYS A 160 -14.78 13.88 0.88
N TYR A 161 -14.84 14.99 1.60
CA TYR A 161 -15.94 15.29 2.51
C TYR A 161 -17.17 15.62 1.66
N HIS A 162 -18.23 14.84 1.82
CA HIS A 162 -19.54 15.15 1.27
C HIS A 162 -20.48 15.40 2.44
N ASN A 163 -21.05 16.61 2.51
CA ASN A 163 -22.21 16.87 3.36
C ASN A 163 -23.41 16.17 2.74
N ARG A 164 -23.81 15.03 3.31
CA ARG A 164 -25.07 14.35 2.96
C ARG A 164 -26.03 14.54 4.12
N ASN A 165 -27.24 15.00 3.80
CA ASN A 165 -28.37 14.87 4.71
C ASN A 165 -28.74 13.37 4.74
N SER A 166 -28.49 12.71 5.86
CA SER A 166 -28.89 11.32 6.07
C SER A 166 -30.24 11.28 6.77
N ASN A 167 -31.25 10.73 6.10
CA ASN A 167 -32.45 10.27 6.80
C ASN A 167 -32.03 9.15 7.75
N THR A 168 -32.16 9.42 9.04
CA THR A 168 -31.72 8.56 10.14
C THR A 168 -32.88 7.67 10.56
N ILE A 169 -32.61 6.38 10.80
CA ILE A 169 -33.56 5.50 11.50
C ILE A 169 -33.57 5.90 12.98
N LYS A 170 -34.68 5.64 13.69
CA LYS A 170 -34.71 5.67 15.16
C LYS A 170 -34.32 4.27 15.67
N PRO A 171 -33.07 4.04 16.08
CA PRO A 171 -32.62 2.72 16.53
C PRO A 171 -33.27 2.36 17.88
N GLU A 172 -33.44 1.06 18.12
CA GLU A 172 -33.84 0.55 19.45
C GLU A 172 -32.65 0.36 20.38
N HIS A 173 -31.53 -0.12 19.83
CA HIS A 173 -30.29 -0.33 20.55
C HIS A 173 -29.16 0.44 19.89
N LEU A 174 -28.45 1.25 20.67
CA LEU A 174 -27.22 1.92 20.25
C LEU A 174 -25.99 1.04 20.50
N ILE A 175 -24.90 1.37 19.83
CA ILE A 175 -23.64 0.60 19.92
C ILE A 175 -23.08 0.49 21.34
N ASP A 176 -23.42 1.42 22.23
CA ASP A 176 -23.04 1.41 23.65
C ASP A 176 -23.69 0.28 24.45
N GLU A 177 -24.86 -0.20 24.02
CA GLU A 177 -25.60 -1.29 24.67
C GLU A 177 -25.11 -2.68 24.23
N ARG A 178 -24.12 -2.72 23.35
CA ARG A 178 -23.61 -3.97 22.79
C ARG A 178 -22.88 -4.78 23.86
N PRO A 179 -23.02 -6.12 23.89
CA PRO A 179 -22.27 -6.97 24.81
C PRO A 179 -20.76 -6.75 24.72
N GLU A 180 -20.10 -6.88 25.87
CA GLU A 180 -18.66 -6.65 26.01
C GLU A 180 -17.84 -7.58 25.13
N GLU A 181 -18.28 -8.81 24.91
CA GLU A 181 -17.58 -9.75 24.03
C GLU A 181 -17.48 -9.23 22.60
N ALA A 182 -18.50 -8.51 22.13
CA ALA A 182 -18.43 -7.85 20.86
C ALA A 182 -17.43 -6.69 20.94
N ASN A 183 -17.53 -5.80 21.94
CA ASN A 183 -16.64 -4.64 22.12
C ASN A 183 -15.16 -5.03 22.12
N TYR A 184 -14.80 -6.05 22.90
CA TYR A 184 -13.45 -6.62 22.98
C TYR A 184 -13.09 -7.57 21.84
N ARG A 185 -14.02 -7.86 20.92
CA ARG A 185 -13.82 -8.75 19.78
C ARG A 185 -13.38 -10.14 20.22
N SER A 186 -13.95 -10.63 21.32
CA SER A 186 -13.48 -11.83 22.02
C SER A 186 -14.12 -13.13 21.52
N ARG A 187 -15.24 -13.08 20.78
CA ARG A 187 -15.90 -14.23 20.15
C ARG A 187 -16.17 -14.04 18.65
N LEU A 188 -16.49 -15.14 17.97
CA LEU A 188 -16.97 -15.12 16.59
C LEU A 188 -18.49 -14.87 16.59
N GLY A 189 -19.01 -14.30 15.51
CA GLY A 189 -20.44 -14.10 15.31
C GLY A 189 -20.95 -12.71 15.67
N ASP A 190 -20.06 -11.77 16.01
CA ASP A 190 -20.42 -10.36 16.16
C ASP A 190 -20.06 -9.65 14.85
N TRP A 191 -21.05 -9.26 14.05
CA TRP A 191 -20.86 -8.77 12.69
C TRP A 191 -21.04 -7.26 12.59
N GLU A 192 -20.21 -6.58 11.80
CA GLU A 192 -20.49 -5.21 11.34
C GLU A 192 -21.06 -5.29 9.90
N GLY A 193 -22.23 -4.73 9.63
CA GLY A 193 -22.87 -4.74 8.31
C GLY A 193 -22.83 -3.37 7.62
N ASP A 194 -22.52 -3.27 6.32
CA ASP A 194 -22.49 -2.01 5.55
C ASP A 194 -23.00 -2.18 4.12
N THR A 195 -23.20 -1.07 3.40
CA THR A 195 -23.53 -1.08 1.97
C THR A 195 -22.44 -0.41 1.12
N ILE A 196 -21.94 -1.14 0.12
CA ILE A 196 -21.03 -0.62 -0.90
C ILE A 196 -21.83 -0.26 -2.15
N TYR A 197 -21.91 1.04 -2.40
CA TYR A 197 -22.64 1.60 -3.54
C TYR A 197 -21.88 1.46 -4.87
N GLY A 198 -22.59 1.05 -5.93
CA GLY A 198 -22.12 1.21 -7.31
C GLY A 198 -22.23 2.65 -7.80
N SER A 199 -22.26 2.83 -9.13
CA SER A 199 -22.78 4.06 -9.73
C SER A 199 -24.27 4.25 -9.39
N ILE A 200 -24.80 5.47 -9.56
CA ILE A 200 -26.22 5.78 -9.35
C ILE A 200 -27.07 4.81 -10.19
N GLY A 201 -27.96 4.06 -9.52
CA GLY A 201 -28.85 3.10 -10.17
C GLY A 201 -28.15 1.86 -10.74
N LYS A 202 -26.95 1.51 -10.25
CA LYS A 202 -26.14 0.40 -10.77
C LYS A 202 -25.85 -0.69 -9.73
N GLY A 203 -26.84 -0.99 -8.88
CA GLY A 203 -26.73 -2.00 -7.83
C GLY A 203 -25.82 -1.62 -6.67
N LEU A 204 -25.85 -2.47 -5.64
CA LEU A 204 -25.04 -2.34 -4.44
C LEU A 204 -24.58 -3.73 -3.97
N VAL A 205 -23.69 -3.73 -2.99
CA VAL A 205 -23.27 -4.93 -2.26
C VAL A 205 -23.49 -4.67 -0.77
N VAL A 206 -24.23 -5.54 -0.08
CA VAL A 206 -24.24 -5.57 1.39
C VAL A 206 -23.02 -6.38 1.81
N THR A 207 -22.23 -5.83 2.74
CA THR A 207 -21.08 -6.51 3.34
C THR A 207 -21.33 -6.76 4.81
N CYS A 208 -20.87 -7.89 5.34
CA CYS A 208 -20.91 -8.23 6.75
C CYS A 208 -19.53 -8.75 7.16
N VAL A 209 -18.93 -8.11 8.16
CA VAL A 209 -17.58 -8.44 8.61
C VAL A 209 -17.58 -8.85 10.07
N ASP A 210 -17.14 -10.07 10.35
CA ASP A 210 -17.01 -10.57 11.72
C ASP A 210 -15.95 -9.76 12.48
N ARG A 211 -16.27 -9.30 13.70
CA ARG A 211 -15.43 -8.37 14.44
C ARG A 211 -14.20 -9.01 15.08
N LYS A 212 -14.11 -10.34 15.17
CA LYS A 212 -12.94 -11.04 15.69
C LYS A 212 -12.02 -11.54 14.58
N SER A 213 -12.51 -12.46 13.77
CA SER A 213 -11.80 -13.08 12.65
C SER A 213 -11.63 -12.16 11.45
N ARG A 214 -12.48 -11.12 11.35
CA ARG A 214 -12.60 -10.25 10.17
C ARG A 214 -13.08 -10.97 8.91
N TYR A 215 -13.60 -12.19 9.05
CA TYR A 215 -14.20 -12.93 7.95
C TYR A 215 -15.32 -12.10 7.33
N THR A 216 -15.30 -11.98 6.00
CA THR A 216 -16.19 -11.10 5.26
C THR A 216 -17.15 -11.92 4.43
N CYS A 217 -18.43 -11.69 4.63
CA CYS A 217 -19.51 -12.15 3.76
C CYS A 217 -20.06 -10.96 2.98
N ALA A 218 -20.60 -11.21 1.78
CA ALA A 218 -21.30 -10.17 1.05
C ALA A 218 -22.36 -10.75 0.10
N ALA A 219 -23.36 -9.95 -0.24
CA ALA A 219 -24.39 -10.30 -1.21
C ALA A 219 -24.73 -9.10 -2.10
N LEU A 220 -25.03 -9.39 -3.37
CA LEU A 220 -25.49 -8.39 -4.33
C LEU A 220 -26.96 -8.03 -4.10
N LEU A 221 -27.30 -6.77 -4.37
CA LEU A 221 -28.66 -6.24 -4.39
C LEU A 221 -28.83 -5.27 -5.56
N ASN A 222 -30.03 -5.26 -6.15
CA ASN A 222 -30.29 -4.45 -7.34
C ASN A 222 -30.58 -3.00 -6.98
N SER A 223 -31.30 -2.78 -5.87
CA SER A 223 -31.70 -1.45 -5.43
C SER A 223 -31.50 -1.27 -3.93
N ARG A 224 -31.36 -0.01 -3.48
CA ARG A 224 -31.24 0.36 -2.04
C ARG A 224 -32.58 0.22 -1.29
N ASN A 225 -33.47 -0.65 -1.76
CA ASN A 225 -34.75 -0.90 -1.10
C ASN A 225 -34.50 -1.64 0.22
N LYS A 226 -35.20 -1.23 1.28
CA LYS A 226 -35.14 -1.86 2.61
C LYS A 226 -35.43 -3.36 2.59
N VAL A 227 -36.33 -3.83 1.72
CA VAL A 227 -36.67 -5.25 1.57
C VAL A 227 -35.49 -6.01 0.97
N GLU A 228 -34.97 -5.54 -0.17
CA GLU A 228 -33.80 -6.16 -0.82
C GLU A 228 -32.56 -6.13 0.08
N THR A 229 -32.34 -5.03 0.81
CA THR A 229 -31.20 -4.89 1.73
C THR A 229 -31.27 -5.90 2.86
N LYS A 230 -32.46 -6.08 3.46
CA LYS A 230 -32.73 -7.11 4.46
C LYS A 230 -32.45 -8.51 3.92
N ASP A 231 -33.06 -8.86 2.77
CA ASP A 231 -32.91 -10.20 2.18
C ASP A 231 -31.46 -10.50 1.80
N ALA A 232 -30.74 -9.52 1.24
CA ALA A 232 -29.32 -9.65 0.92
C ALA A 232 -28.45 -9.82 2.17
N LEU A 233 -28.73 -9.07 3.25
CA LEU A 233 -28.01 -9.21 4.52
C LEU A 233 -28.23 -10.58 5.15
N VAL A 234 -29.48 -11.04 5.22
CA VAL A 234 -29.83 -12.38 5.70
C VAL A 234 -29.13 -13.45 4.86
N LYS A 235 -29.15 -13.31 3.53
CA LYS A 235 -28.46 -14.22 2.61
C LYS A 235 -26.95 -14.24 2.85
N ALA A 236 -26.32 -13.09 3.06
CA ALA A 236 -24.87 -13.00 3.32
C ALA A 236 -24.47 -13.71 4.62
N LEU A 237 -25.34 -13.71 5.63
CA LEU A 237 -25.11 -14.36 6.92
C LEU A 237 -25.72 -15.75 7.04
N HIS A 238 -26.30 -16.30 5.97
CA HIS A 238 -26.93 -17.61 5.98
C HIS A 238 -25.94 -18.71 6.41
N GLY A 239 -26.35 -19.54 7.38
CA GLY A 239 -25.53 -20.62 7.92
C GLY A 239 -24.33 -20.16 8.75
N LYS A 240 -24.28 -18.88 9.16
CA LYS A 240 -23.25 -18.35 10.07
C LYS A 240 -23.80 -18.27 11.49
N ILE A 241 -22.89 -18.30 12.46
CA ILE A 241 -23.21 -17.96 13.85
C ILE A 241 -23.35 -16.44 13.92
N VAL A 242 -24.48 -15.95 14.43
CA VAL A 242 -24.79 -14.51 14.51
C VAL A 242 -25.27 -14.20 15.93
N HIS A 243 -24.38 -13.65 16.75
CA HIS A 243 -24.71 -13.17 18.09
C HIS A 243 -25.20 -11.73 18.07
N THR A 244 -24.51 -10.86 17.33
CA THR A 244 -24.89 -9.45 17.17
C THR A 244 -24.61 -8.95 15.77
N ILE A 245 -25.35 -7.92 15.35
CA ILE A 245 -25.08 -7.18 14.12
C ILE A 245 -25.00 -5.70 14.46
N THR A 246 -23.94 -5.00 14.03
CA THR A 246 -23.81 -3.55 14.16
C THR A 246 -23.97 -2.90 12.78
N LEU A 247 -24.97 -2.03 12.62
CA LEU A 247 -25.31 -1.32 11.38
C LEU A 247 -25.06 0.20 11.51
N ASP A 248 -25.06 0.91 10.39
CA ASP A 248 -25.14 2.37 10.41
C ASP A 248 -26.61 2.81 10.44
N ASN A 249 -26.86 4.09 10.70
CA ASN A 249 -28.23 4.62 10.75
C ASN A 249 -28.85 4.85 9.36
N GLY A 250 -28.37 4.17 8.32
CA GLY A 250 -28.86 4.29 6.96
C GLY A 250 -30.28 3.76 6.84
N SER A 251 -31.18 4.54 6.22
CA SER A 251 -32.60 4.19 6.05
C SER A 251 -32.85 2.86 5.32
N GLU A 252 -31.87 2.33 4.59
CA GLU A 252 -31.91 0.98 4.01
C GLU A 252 -32.08 -0.13 5.05
N PHE A 253 -31.67 0.10 6.29
CA PHE A 253 -31.76 -0.87 7.38
C PHE A 253 -33.03 -0.73 8.23
N ALA A 254 -34.06 -0.03 7.72
CA ALA A 254 -35.29 0.24 8.47
C ALA A 254 -36.09 -1.02 8.84
N LEU A 255 -35.86 -2.16 8.17
CA LEU A 255 -36.46 -3.45 8.50
C LEU A 255 -35.57 -4.31 9.42
N PHE A 256 -34.73 -3.70 10.26
CA PHE A 256 -33.82 -4.43 11.16
C PHE A 256 -34.54 -5.42 12.09
N LYS A 257 -35.76 -5.13 12.54
CA LYS A 257 -36.56 -6.06 13.36
C LYS A 257 -36.85 -7.39 12.66
N GLU A 258 -37.04 -7.37 11.34
CA GLU A 258 -37.19 -8.60 10.58
C GLU A 258 -35.86 -9.35 10.48
N ILE A 259 -34.73 -8.64 10.39
CA ILE A 259 -33.39 -9.24 10.44
C ILE A 259 -33.16 -9.94 11.78
N GLU A 260 -33.47 -9.27 12.89
CA GLU A 260 -33.37 -9.82 14.25
C GLU A 260 -34.22 -11.09 14.40
N LYS A 261 -35.45 -11.06 13.90
CA LYS A 261 -36.36 -12.21 13.92
C LYS A 261 -35.82 -13.38 13.08
N THR A 262 -35.32 -13.13 11.88
CA THR A 262 -34.85 -14.17 10.96
C THR A 262 -33.51 -14.77 11.37
N LEU A 263 -32.58 -13.96 11.90
CA LEU A 263 -31.25 -14.41 12.31
C LEU A 263 -31.15 -14.72 13.81
N HIS A 264 -32.23 -14.54 14.57
CA HIS A 264 -32.29 -14.73 16.02
C HIS A 264 -31.17 -13.98 16.75
N THR A 265 -31.05 -12.69 16.46
CA THR A 265 -29.95 -11.83 16.91
C THR A 265 -30.45 -10.45 17.31
N THR A 266 -29.58 -9.63 17.88
CA THR A 266 -29.84 -8.22 18.19
C THR A 266 -29.03 -7.31 17.25
N VAL A 267 -29.71 -6.31 16.70
CA VAL A 267 -29.13 -5.29 15.84
C VAL A 267 -28.87 -4.02 16.64
N TYR A 268 -27.61 -3.59 16.63
CA TYR A 268 -27.14 -2.35 17.24
C TYR A 268 -26.82 -1.33 16.16
N PHE A 269 -26.97 -0.06 16.46
CA PHE A 269 -26.67 1.03 15.53
C PHE A 269 -25.57 1.95 16.05
N ALA A 270 -24.64 2.30 15.17
CA ALA A 270 -23.63 3.33 15.47
C ALA A 270 -24.28 4.71 15.65
N HIS A 271 -23.60 5.61 16.36
CA HIS A 271 -24.09 6.97 16.54
C HIS A 271 -24.15 7.74 15.20
N PRO A 272 -25.12 8.67 15.06
CA PRO A 272 -25.10 9.61 13.95
C PRO A 272 -23.76 10.34 13.85
N HIS A 273 -23.24 10.48 12.63
CA HIS A 273 -21.95 11.14 12.37
C HIS A 273 -20.71 10.50 13.03
N ALA A 274 -20.78 9.24 13.48
CA ALA A 274 -19.67 8.52 14.10
C ALA A 274 -19.15 7.32 13.27
N PRO A 275 -18.64 7.53 12.04
CA PRO A 275 -18.18 6.43 11.19
C PRO A 275 -17.02 5.61 11.80
N TRP A 276 -16.22 6.20 12.71
CA TRP A 276 -15.10 5.54 13.37
C TRP A 276 -15.50 4.36 14.26
N GLU A 277 -16.76 4.32 14.71
CA GLU A 277 -17.31 3.24 15.54
C GLU A 277 -17.41 1.90 14.79
N ARG A 278 -17.31 1.96 13.45
CA ARG A 278 -17.37 0.83 12.52
C ARG A 278 -16.09 0.71 11.69
N GLY A 279 -14.93 0.99 12.31
CA GLY A 279 -13.64 0.97 11.63
C GLY A 279 -13.27 -0.38 10.98
N THR A 280 -13.90 -1.49 11.38
CA THR A 280 -13.69 -2.80 10.72
C THR A 280 -14.23 -2.77 9.30
N ASN A 281 -15.47 -2.32 9.14
CA ASN A 281 -16.13 -2.23 7.85
C ASN A 281 -15.43 -1.25 6.92
N GLU A 282 -14.99 -0.10 7.42
CA GLU A 282 -14.27 0.87 6.58
C GLU A 282 -12.99 0.27 5.98
N SER A 283 -12.22 -0.45 6.81
CA SER A 283 -10.99 -1.12 6.36
C SER A 283 -11.28 -2.20 5.31
N THR A 284 -12.27 -3.05 5.57
CA THR A 284 -12.65 -4.16 4.68
C THR A 284 -13.29 -3.67 3.38
N ASN A 285 -14.20 -2.72 3.45
CA ASN A 285 -14.84 -2.11 2.28
C ASN A 285 -13.80 -1.42 1.41
N GLY A 286 -12.76 -0.84 2.02
CA GLY A 286 -11.61 -0.32 1.30
C GLY A 286 -10.82 -1.37 0.50
N ILE A 287 -10.80 -2.64 0.93
CA ILE A 287 -10.21 -3.76 0.18
C ILE A 287 -11.17 -4.20 -0.93
N LEU A 288 -12.47 -4.34 -0.65
CA LEU A 288 -13.46 -4.66 -1.70
C LEU A 288 -13.48 -3.61 -2.81
N ARG A 289 -13.32 -2.32 -2.46
CA ARG A 289 -13.24 -1.21 -3.42
C ARG A 289 -12.03 -1.26 -4.36
N PHE A 290 -11.01 -2.04 -4.03
CA PHE A 290 -9.92 -2.29 -4.96
C PHE A 290 -10.35 -3.19 -6.12
N PHE A 291 -11.17 -4.20 -5.86
CA PHE A 291 -11.73 -5.09 -6.89
C PHE A 291 -12.96 -4.48 -7.58
N PHE A 292 -13.76 -3.73 -6.83
CA PHE A 292 -14.96 -3.04 -7.31
C PHE A 292 -14.84 -1.52 -7.07
N PRO A 293 -14.11 -0.79 -7.94
CA PRO A 293 -13.93 0.65 -7.80
C PRO A 293 -15.24 1.43 -7.66
N LYS A 294 -15.15 2.67 -7.18
CA LYS A 294 -16.31 3.57 -7.20
C LYS A 294 -16.81 3.71 -8.64
N GLY A 295 -18.10 3.53 -8.81
CA GLY A 295 -18.76 3.59 -10.11
C GLY A 295 -18.98 2.25 -10.80
N THR A 296 -18.49 1.14 -10.22
CA THR A 296 -18.81 -0.22 -10.70
C THR A 296 -20.31 -0.41 -10.86
N ASN A 297 -20.70 -1.07 -11.96
CA ASN A 297 -22.07 -1.53 -12.16
C ASN A 297 -22.22 -2.95 -11.63
N PHE A 298 -22.81 -3.08 -10.45
CA PHE A 298 -23.01 -4.36 -9.78
C PHE A 298 -24.09 -5.23 -10.43
N HIS A 299 -24.93 -4.71 -11.33
CA HIS A 299 -25.81 -5.56 -12.14
C HIS A 299 -25.04 -6.44 -13.13
N ASN A 300 -23.81 -6.02 -13.49
CA ASN A 300 -22.94 -6.80 -14.37
C ASN A 300 -22.00 -7.72 -13.59
N VAL A 301 -22.08 -7.73 -12.26
CA VAL A 301 -21.28 -8.59 -11.39
C VAL A 301 -22.16 -9.74 -10.95
N THR A 302 -21.68 -10.97 -11.12
CA THR A 302 -22.37 -12.16 -10.64
C THR A 302 -22.01 -12.43 -9.18
N GLN A 303 -22.90 -13.12 -8.45
CA GLN A 303 -22.59 -13.52 -7.06
C GLN A 303 -21.33 -14.39 -7.01
N LYS A 304 -21.09 -15.24 -8.02
CA LYS A 304 -19.88 -16.05 -8.12
C LYS A 304 -18.60 -15.20 -8.19
N GLU A 305 -18.58 -14.17 -9.02
CA GLU A 305 -17.41 -13.26 -9.10
C GLU A 305 -17.17 -12.52 -7.79
N LEU A 306 -18.24 -12.12 -7.09
CA LEU A 306 -18.13 -11.54 -5.75
C LEU A 306 -17.56 -12.54 -4.75
N ASP A 307 -18.02 -13.79 -4.78
CA ASP A 307 -17.57 -14.87 -3.90
C ASP A 307 -16.09 -15.23 -4.15
N ASP A 308 -15.64 -15.25 -5.42
CA ASP A 308 -14.23 -15.45 -5.79
C ASP A 308 -13.34 -14.33 -5.21
N VAL A 309 -13.80 -13.07 -5.27
CA VAL A 309 -13.11 -11.94 -4.64
C VAL A 309 -13.10 -12.06 -3.12
N LEU A 310 -14.22 -12.44 -2.51
CA LEU A 310 -14.29 -12.68 -1.06
C LEU A 310 -13.36 -13.80 -0.62
N TYR A 311 -13.21 -14.87 -1.42
CA TYR A 311 -12.27 -15.94 -1.16
C TYR A 311 -10.83 -15.42 -1.12
N LEU A 312 -10.43 -14.57 -2.07
CA LEU A 312 -9.11 -13.93 -2.07
C LEU A 312 -8.89 -13.06 -0.83
N ILE A 313 -9.90 -12.29 -0.43
CA ILE A 313 -9.84 -11.41 0.75
C ILE A 313 -9.74 -12.23 2.04
N ASN A 314 -10.57 -13.26 2.19
CA ASN A 314 -10.64 -14.08 3.40
C ASN A 314 -9.44 -15.02 3.54
N SER A 315 -8.86 -15.49 2.42
CA SER A 315 -7.66 -16.34 2.41
C SER A 315 -6.37 -15.56 2.65
N ARG A 316 -6.41 -14.23 2.68
CA ARG A 316 -5.24 -13.39 2.90
C ARG A 316 -4.85 -13.38 4.38
N PRO A 317 -3.58 -13.68 4.73
CA PRO A 317 -3.08 -13.53 6.09
C PRO A 317 -3.27 -12.11 6.61
N ARG A 318 -3.72 -12.03 7.86
CA ARG A 318 -3.87 -10.78 8.59
C ARG A 318 -2.66 -10.61 9.52
N LYS A 319 -2.33 -9.35 9.80
CA LYS A 319 -1.27 -8.99 10.76
C LYS A 319 -1.75 -9.22 12.18
#